data_AF-A0A6I5ZRN4-F1
#
_entry.id   AF-A0A6I5ZRN4-F1
#
_cell.length_a   1.000
_cell.length_b   1.000
_cell.length_c   1.000
_cell.angle_alpha   90.00
_cell.angle_beta   90.00
_cell.angle_gamma   90.00
#
_symmetry.space_group_name_H-M   'P 1'
#
loop_
_entity.id
_entity.type
_entity.pdbx_description
1 polymer ?
#
loop_
_entity_poly.entity_id
_entity_poly.type
_entity_poly.pdbx_seq_one_letter_code
_entity_poly.pdbx_strand_id
1 'polypeptide(L)'
;MAKLKECFKNIAQIFWPFLEGERKEDNSLFTQPKEMLNKLETINDINLLTQFLTMAEKLYLEEKDRLRTVEAKGTTFLGTSGFAAALLIWLAQTIKSEGFIDHYWLSIIVTVLYTFTQIYFIMTIYYSACTLSRRRYSTIDRAKIFPREETEYATYLKRIAVIYITNYSRNLRITNEKTDLVALAQENFLRALICIGVIGVLFAIDKLLSLV
;
A
#
# COMPACT_ATOMS: atom_id res chain seq x y z
N MET A 1 12.27 -6.13 31.25
CA MET A 1 11.56 -6.89 30.18
C MET A 1 11.00 -6.01 29.07
N ALA A 2 10.45 -4.81 29.34
CA ALA A 2 9.91 -3.92 28.30
C ALA A 2 10.95 -3.50 27.24
N LYS A 3 12.13 -3.00 27.66
CA LYS A 3 13.22 -2.61 26.75
C LYS A 3 13.76 -3.74 25.87
N LEU A 4 13.73 -4.98 26.36
CA LEU A 4 14.19 -6.15 25.59
C LEU A 4 13.18 -6.53 24.50
N LYS A 5 11.88 -6.43 24.80
CA LYS A 5 10.80 -6.56 23.82
C LYS A 5 10.85 -5.48 22.76
N GLU A 6 11.16 -4.25 23.15
CA GLU A 6 11.30 -3.10 22.26
C GLU A 6 12.52 -3.26 21.33
N CYS A 7 13.66 -3.72 21.86
CA CYS A 7 14.84 -4.01 21.05
C CYS A 7 14.60 -5.18 20.08
N PHE A 8 13.94 -6.26 20.53
CA PHE A 8 13.52 -7.36 19.66
C PHE A 8 12.51 -6.91 18.60
N LYS A 9 11.58 -6.01 18.95
CA LYS A 9 10.63 -5.42 18.01
C LYS A 9 11.36 -4.56 16.98
N ASN A 10 12.38 -3.79 17.37
CA ASN A 10 13.18 -2.97 16.46
C ASN A 10 14.04 -3.84 15.53
N ILE A 11 14.64 -4.93 16.04
CA ILE A 11 15.40 -5.89 15.23
C ILE A 11 14.47 -6.67 14.30
N ALA A 12 13.34 -7.15 14.81
CA ALA A 12 12.31 -7.80 14.00
C ALA A 12 11.72 -6.83 12.98
N GLN A 13 11.60 -5.54 13.31
CA GLN A 13 11.18 -4.50 12.38
C GLN A 13 12.19 -4.33 11.28
N ILE A 14 13.50 -4.46 11.51
CA ILE A 14 14.51 -4.44 10.44
C ILE A 14 14.25 -5.57 9.44
N PHE A 15 13.98 -6.79 9.92
CA PHE A 15 13.74 -7.96 9.07
C PHE A 15 12.31 -8.07 8.51
N TRP A 16 11.33 -7.48 9.18
CA TRP A 16 9.92 -7.56 8.84
C TRP A 16 9.23 -6.23 9.20
N PRO A 17 8.94 -5.36 8.20
CA PRO A 17 8.17 -4.15 8.48
C PRO A 17 6.77 -4.56 8.92
N PHE A 18 6.48 -4.33 10.19
CA PHE A 18 5.10 -4.30 10.66
C PHE A 18 4.59 -2.89 10.42
N LEU A 19 3.44 -2.75 9.75
CA LEU A 19 2.73 -1.47 9.69
C LEU A 19 2.57 -0.96 11.12
N GLU A 20 3.27 0.11 11.46
CA GLU A 20 3.11 0.77 12.75
C GLU A 20 1.81 1.55 12.75
N GLY A 21 0.80 0.96 13.37
CA GLY A 21 -0.51 1.54 13.53
C GLY A 21 -1.46 0.44 13.93
N GLU A 22 -2.01 0.52 15.14
CA GLU A 22 -3.13 -0.35 15.52
C GLU A 22 -4.20 -0.22 14.43
N ARG A 23 -4.48 -1.34 13.77
CA ARG A 23 -5.68 -1.50 12.96
C ARG A 23 -6.86 -1.44 13.93
N LYS A 24 -7.26 -0.25 14.36
CA LYS A 24 -8.58 -0.07 14.94
C LYS A 24 -9.52 -0.46 13.82
N GLU A 25 -10.20 -1.60 13.98
CA GLU A 25 -11.37 -1.89 13.20
C GLU A 25 -12.31 -0.71 13.42
N ASP A 26 -12.31 0.22 12.47
CA ASP A 26 -13.20 1.35 12.52
C ASP A 26 -14.60 0.84 12.16
N ASN A 27 -15.22 0.21 13.16
CA ASN A 27 -16.59 -0.28 13.09
C ASN A 27 -17.59 0.88 12.96
N SER A 28 -17.15 2.15 13.06
CA SER A 28 -18.00 3.33 12.94
C SER A 28 -18.27 3.77 11.49
N LEU A 29 -17.44 3.34 10.53
CA LEU A 29 -17.58 3.72 9.11
C LEU A 29 -18.54 2.83 8.30
N PHE A 30 -19.01 1.73 8.88
CA PHE A 30 -20.08 0.91 8.29
C PHE A 30 -21.43 1.54 8.60
N THR A 31 -21.70 2.71 8.04
CA THR A 31 -23.05 3.25 8.15
C THR A 31 -23.99 2.30 7.41
N GLN A 32 -24.86 1.61 8.15
CA GLN A 32 -25.83 0.75 7.54
C GLN A 32 -26.69 1.62 6.60
N PRO A 33 -26.94 1.20 5.35
CA PRO A 33 -27.70 2.01 4.40
C PRO A 33 -29.05 2.48 4.94
N LYS A 34 -29.66 1.66 5.82
CA LYS A 34 -30.91 1.97 6.52
C LYS A 34 -30.77 3.10 7.54
N GLU A 35 -29.69 3.13 8.33
CA GLU A 35 -29.46 4.21 9.29
C GLU A 35 -29.18 5.54 8.60
N MET A 36 -28.47 5.53 7.46
CA MET A 36 -28.29 6.73 6.65
C MET A 36 -29.59 7.23 6.04
N LEU A 37 -30.42 6.32 5.50
CA LEU A 37 -31.75 6.67 5.02
C LEU A 37 -32.58 7.33 6.11
N ASN A 38 -32.62 6.78 7.32
CA ASN A 38 -33.35 7.36 8.45
C ASN A 38 -32.82 8.76 8.85
N LYS A 39 -31.50 9.01 8.75
CA LYS A 39 -30.90 10.33 8.99
C LYS A 39 -31.15 11.34 7.86
N LEU A 40 -31.38 10.85 6.64
CA LEU A 40 -31.70 11.66 5.47
C LEU A 40 -33.21 11.90 5.34
N GLU A 41 -34.05 11.04 5.92
CA GLU A 41 -35.51 11.18 5.96
C GLU A 41 -35.93 12.49 6.64
N THR A 42 -35.21 12.92 7.67
CA THR A 42 -35.48 14.19 8.40
C THR A 42 -35.17 15.46 7.59
N ILE A 43 -34.47 15.34 6.47
CA ILE A 43 -34.12 16.48 5.61
C ILE A 43 -35.18 16.62 4.52
N ASN A 44 -35.99 17.68 4.58
CA ASN A 44 -37.01 18.01 3.58
C ASN A 44 -36.56 19.10 2.59
N ASP A 45 -35.44 19.78 2.86
CA ASP A 45 -34.89 20.81 1.97
C ASP A 45 -34.20 20.18 0.75
N ILE A 46 -34.77 20.39 -0.43
CA ILE A 46 -34.28 19.89 -1.72
C ILE A 46 -32.90 20.48 -2.08
N ASN A 47 -32.64 21.75 -1.74
CA ASN A 47 -31.36 22.39 -2.06
C ASN A 47 -30.23 21.76 -1.23
N LEU A 48 -30.48 21.56 0.07
CA LEU A 48 -29.54 20.90 0.97
C LEU A 48 -29.30 19.45 0.54
N LEU A 49 -30.37 18.75 0.13
CA LEU A 49 -30.28 17.37 -0.36
C LEU A 49 -29.46 17.26 -1.67
N THR A 50 -29.61 18.25 -2.56
CA THR A 50 -28.83 18.33 -3.80
C THR A 50 -27.36 18.59 -3.50
N GLN A 51 -27.04 19.53 -2.60
CA GLN A 51 -25.66 19.76 -2.17
C GLN A 51 -25.04 18.52 -1.53
N PHE A 52 -25.80 17.82 -0.68
CA PHE A 52 -25.37 16.57 -0.06
C PHE A 52 -25.07 15.49 -1.10
N LEU A 53 -25.94 15.34 -2.10
CA LEU A 53 -25.72 14.43 -3.21
C LEU A 53 -24.43 14.77 -3.97
N THR A 54 -24.22 16.04 -4.31
CA THR A 54 -22.99 16.50 -5.01
C THR A 54 -21.73 16.20 -4.18
N MET A 55 -21.78 16.42 -2.86
CA MET A 55 -20.66 16.07 -1.98
C MET A 55 -20.43 14.55 -1.89
N ALA A 56 -21.50 13.76 -1.81
CA ALA A 56 -21.40 12.30 -1.80
C ALA A 56 -20.80 11.74 -3.09
N GLU A 57 -21.21 12.29 -4.24
CA GLU A 57 -20.62 11.95 -5.54
C GLU A 57 -19.14 12.32 -5.59
N LYS A 58 -18.79 13.54 -5.14
CA LYS A 58 -17.40 14.00 -5.10
C LYS A 58 -16.51 13.07 -4.26
N LEU A 59 -16.95 12.69 -3.06
CA LEU A 59 -16.22 11.75 -2.20
C LEU A 59 -16.03 10.39 -2.87
N TYR A 60 -17.07 9.88 -3.54
CA TYR A 60 -16.97 8.62 -4.29
C TYR A 60 -15.95 8.70 -5.44
N LEU A 61 -15.93 9.81 -6.18
CA LEU A 61 -14.99 10.02 -7.28
C LEU A 61 -13.55 10.20 -6.78
N GLU A 62 -13.33 11.00 -5.74
CA GLU A 62 -12.02 11.19 -5.12
C GLU A 62 -11.45 9.86 -4.63
N GLU A 63 -12.27 9.00 -4.03
CA GLU A 63 -11.84 7.68 -3.57
C GLU A 63 -11.51 6.73 -4.74
N LYS A 64 -12.25 6.83 -5.85
CA LYS A 64 -11.93 6.10 -7.09
C LYS A 64 -10.59 6.55 -7.69
N ASP A 65 -10.31 7.85 -7.67
CA ASP A 65 -9.04 8.39 -8.17
C ASP A 65 -7.88 8.04 -7.22
N ARG A 66 -8.09 8.11 -5.91
CA ARG A 66 -7.14 7.63 -4.91
C ARG A 66 -6.78 6.16 -5.13
N LEU A 67 -7.77 5.31 -5.40
CA LEU A 67 -7.54 3.91 -5.73
C LEU A 67 -6.63 3.76 -6.97
N ARG A 68 -6.92 4.50 -8.04
CA ARG A 68 -6.08 4.50 -9.25
C ARG A 68 -4.65 4.92 -8.94
N THR A 69 -4.46 5.93 -8.10
CA THR A 69 -3.12 6.38 -7.68
C THR A 69 -2.39 5.28 -6.89
N VAL A 70 -3.07 4.57 -5.99
CA VAL A 70 -2.47 3.45 -5.22
C VAL A 70 -2.07 2.31 -6.14
N GLU A 71 -2.94 1.92 -7.09
CA GLU A 71 -2.63 0.86 -8.06
C GLU A 71 -1.52 1.28 -9.04
N ALA A 72 -1.47 2.56 -9.44
CA ALA A 72 -0.37 3.11 -10.23
C ALA A 72 0.97 3.01 -9.49
N LYS A 73 1.02 3.40 -8.21
CA LYS A 73 2.23 3.24 -7.37
C LYS A 73 2.67 1.78 -7.27
N GLY A 74 1.73 0.86 -7.03
CA GLY A 74 2.01 -0.57 -7.01
C GLY A 74 2.59 -1.08 -8.35
N THR A 75 2.08 -0.56 -9.47
CA THR A 75 2.59 -0.87 -10.81
C THR A 75 4.01 -0.34 -11.01
N THR A 76 4.29 0.89 -10.55
CA THR A 76 5.63 1.47 -10.59
C THR A 76 6.62 0.61 -9.82
N PHE A 77 6.30 0.20 -8.59
CA PHE A 77 7.19 -0.67 -7.79
C PHE A 77 7.42 -2.03 -8.45
N LEU A 78 6.41 -2.61 -9.08
CA LEU A 78 6.57 -3.87 -9.82
C LEU A 78 7.54 -3.69 -11.00
N GLY A 79 7.39 -2.60 -11.76
CA GLY A 79 8.28 -2.27 -12.88
C GLY A 79 9.72 -1.99 -12.46
N THR A 80 9.92 -1.17 -11.43
CA THR A 80 11.27 -0.86 -10.90
C THR A 80 11.94 -2.09 -10.31
N SER A 81 11.18 -3.00 -9.70
CA SER A 81 11.71 -4.26 -9.17
C SER A 81 12.24 -5.17 -10.28
N GLY A 82 11.66 -5.10 -11.49
CA GLY A 82 12.19 -5.82 -12.66
C GLY A 82 13.59 -5.35 -13.05
N PHE A 83 13.82 -4.04 -13.07
CA PHE A 83 15.16 -3.47 -13.28
C PHE A 83 16.13 -3.84 -12.14
N ALA A 84 15.65 -3.76 -10.89
CA ALA A 84 16.44 -4.15 -9.74
C ALA A 84 16.84 -5.63 -9.76
N ALA A 85 15.99 -6.53 -10.25
CA ALA A 85 16.32 -7.95 -10.38
C ALA A 85 17.53 -8.17 -11.32
N ALA A 86 17.60 -7.45 -12.44
CA ALA A 86 18.75 -7.51 -13.34
C ALA A 86 20.03 -7.00 -12.66
N LEU A 87 19.94 -5.89 -11.91
CA LEU A 87 21.07 -5.37 -11.12
C LEU A 87 21.53 -6.37 -10.06
N LEU A 88 20.60 -7.05 -9.38
CA LEU A 88 20.96 -8.07 -8.38
C LEU A 88 21.69 -9.25 -9.02
N ILE A 89 21.25 -9.72 -10.19
CA ILE A 89 21.94 -10.80 -10.91
C ILE A 89 23.37 -10.37 -11.30
N TRP A 90 23.52 -9.16 -11.82
CA TRP A 90 24.83 -8.60 -12.12
C TRP A 90 25.71 -8.52 -10.87
N LEU A 91 25.18 -7.98 -9.77
CA LEU A 91 25.89 -7.87 -8.50
C LEU A 91 26.28 -9.25 -7.93
N ALA A 92 25.45 -10.28 -8.14
CA ALA A 92 25.78 -11.67 -7.79
C ALA A 92 27.02 -12.17 -8.54
N GLN A 93 27.10 -11.89 -9.84
CA GLN A 93 28.24 -12.27 -10.66
C GLN A 93 29.50 -11.51 -10.22
N THR A 94 29.37 -10.23 -9.89
CA THR A 94 30.46 -9.40 -9.36
C THR A 94 30.95 -9.91 -8.02
N ILE A 95 30.06 -10.23 -7.07
CA ILE A 95 30.44 -10.77 -5.76
C ILE A 95 31.18 -12.12 -5.90
N LYS A 96 30.78 -12.95 -6.87
CA LYS A 96 31.43 -14.24 -7.14
C LYS A 96 32.82 -14.08 -7.78
N SER A 97 33.10 -12.95 -8.42
CA SER A 97 34.37 -12.76 -9.12
C SER A 97 35.55 -12.73 -8.16
N GLU A 98 36.65 -13.39 -8.54
CA GLU A 98 37.87 -13.40 -7.75
C GLU A 98 38.41 -11.97 -7.59
N GLY A 99 38.74 -11.57 -6.36
CA GLY A 99 39.25 -10.23 -6.05
C GLY A 99 38.18 -9.16 -5.85
N PHE A 100 36.89 -9.50 -5.76
CA PHE A 100 35.87 -8.52 -5.37
C PHE A 100 36.03 -8.08 -3.91
N ILE A 101 36.14 -9.04 -2.99
CA ILE A 101 36.49 -8.82 -1.59
C ILE A 101 37.68 -9.71 -1.25
N ASP A 102 38.77 -9.09 -0.80
CA ASP A 102 40.03 -9.80 -0.51
C ASP A 102 40.01 -10.39 0.91
N HIS A 103 39.31 -9.73 1.84
CA HIS A 103 39.23 -10.19 3.24
C HIS A 103 38.07 -11.16 3.48
N TYR A 104 38.37 -12.37 3.96
CA TYR A 104 37.38 -13.44 4.19
C TYR A 104 36.20 -13.03 5.07
N TRP A 105 36.45 -12.28 6.15
CA TRP A 105 35.39 -11.84 7.07
C TRP A 105 34.43 -10.82 6.42
N LEU A 106 34.93 -9.93 5.56
CA LEU A 106 34.11 -9.01 4.78
C LEU A 106 33.26 -9.75 3.74
N SER A 107 33.81 -10.81 3.14
CA SER A 107 33.11 -11.63 2.15
C SER A 107 31.87 -12.31 2.74
N ILE A 108 31.97 -12.83 3.98
CA ILE A 108 30.83 -13.37 4.71
C ILE A 108 29.75 -12.30 4.94
N ILE A 109 30.15 -11.10 5.41
CA ILE A 109 29.20 -10.01 5.69
C ILE A 109 28.48 -9.57 4.41
N VAL A 110 29.21 -9.40 3.31
CA VAL A 110 28.63 -9.02 2.01
C VAL A 110 27.67 -10.09 1.49
N THR A 111 28.02 -11.38 1.64
CA THR A 111 27.12 -12.49 1.24
C THR A 111 25.83 -12.49 2.05
N VAL A 112 25.90 -12.23 3.35
CA VAL A 112 24.74 -12.11 4.23
C VAL A 112 23.87 -10.91 3.83
N LEU A 113 24.47 -9.73 3.63
CA LEU A 113 23.75 -8.53 3.18
C LEU A 113 23.10 -8.71 1.81
N TYR A 114 23.78 -9.39 0.89
CA TYR A 114 23.26 -9.71 -0.43
C TYR A 114 22.02 -10.62 -0.32
N THR A 115 22.07 -11.62 0.55
CA THR A 115 20.93 -12.51 0.82
C THR A 115 19.75 -11.73 1.38
N PHE A 116 19.96 -10.82 2.34
CA PHE A 116 18.91 -9.94 2.85
C PHE A 116 18.34 -9.02 1.77
N THR A 117 19.19 -8.47 0.91
CA THR A 117 18.77 -7.64 -0.22
C THR A 117 17.80 -8.40 -1.12
N GLN A 118 18.11 -9.64 -1.46
CA GLN A 118 17.23 -10.49 -2.27
C GLN A 118 15.87 -10.71 -1.60
N ILE A 119 15.85 -11.02 -0.30
CA ILE A 119 14.61 -11.23 0.46
C ILE A 119 13.74 -9.96 0.42
N TYR A 120 14.32 -8.79 0.67
CA TYR A 120 13.58 -7.52 0.65
C TYR A 120 13.02 -7.19 -0.74
N PHE A 121 13.75 -7.47 -1.82
CA PHE A 121 13.22 -7.30 -3.17
C PHE A 121 12.09 -8.26 -3.50
N ILE A 122 12.19 -9.53 -3.11
CA ILE A 122 11.12 -10.51 -3.28
C ILE A 122 9.86 -10.06 -2.53
N MET A 123 10.01 -9.59 -1.29
CA MET A 123 8.89 -9.05 -0.50
C MET A 123 8.27 -7.82 -1.16
N THR A 124 9.09 -6.91 -1.69
CA THR A 124 8.63 -5.73 -2.44
C THR A 124 7.76 -6.14 -3.63
N ILE A 125 8.22 -7.13 -4.41
CA ILE A 125 7.48 -7.68 -5.56
C ILE A 125 6.18 -8.32 -5.08
N TYR A 126 6.23 -9.12 -4.02
CA TYR A 126 5.06 -9.79 -3.45
C TYR A 126 3.98 -8.78 -3.02
N TYR A 127 4.33 -7.78 -2.21
CA TYR A 127 3.37 -6.77 -1.75
C TYR A 127 2.85 -5.88 -2.88
N SER A 128 3.69 -5.56 -3.86
CA SER A 128 3.27 -4.82 -5.07
C SER A 128 2.27 -5.64 -5.90
N ALA A 129 2.52 -6.94 -6.09
CA ALA A 129 1.60 -7.84 -6.78
C ALA A 129 0.28 -8.01 -6.00
N CYS A 130 0.35 -8.13 -4.67
CA CYS A 130 -0.84 -8.16 -3.82
C CYS A 130 -1.65 -6.85 -3.89
N THR A 131 -1.00 -5.70 -4.04
CA THR A 131 -1.67 -4.41 -4.28
C THR A 131 -2.45 -4.44 -5.59
N LEU A 132 -1.93 -5.07 -6.64
CA LEU A 132 -2.59 -5.17 -7.95
C LEU A 132 -3.65 -6.29 -8.01
N SER A 133 -3.71 -7.16 -7.00
CA SER A 133 -4.69 -8.23 -6.97
C SER A 133 -6.13 -7.70 -7.04
N ARG A 134 -6.98 -8.45 -7.75
CA ARG A 134 -8.39 -8.09 -7.91
C ARG A 134 -9.11 -8.23 -6.57
N ARG A 135 -9.65 -7.12 -6.07
CA ARG A 135 -10.51 -7.07 -4.87
C ARG A 135 -11.96 -6.80 -5.28
N ARG A 136 -12.91 -7.14 -4.39
CA ARG A 136 -14.36 -6.96 -4.62
C ARG A 136 -14.75 -5.49 -4.42
N TYR A 137 -14.43 -4.64 -5.39
CA TYR A 137 -14.89 -3.25 -5.39
C TYR A 137 -16.39 -3.17 -5.61
N SER A 138 -16.99 -2.14 -5.00
CA SER A 138 -18.39 -1.83 -5.22
C SER A 138 -18.50 -0.78 -6.32
N THR A 139 -19.13 -1.14 -7.42
CA THR A 139 -19.47 -0.24 -8.53
C THR A 139 -20.96 0.09 -8.50
N ILE A 140 -21.29 1.31 -8.89
CA ILE A 140 -22.68 1.74 -9.02
C ILE A 140 -23.21 1.18 -10.34
N ASP A 141 -24.23 0.33 -10.24
CA ASP A 141 -24.93 -0.20 -11.40
C ASP A 141 -25.93 0.83 -11.95
N ARG A 142 -26.02 0.96 -13.28
CA ARG A 142 -26.92 1.88 -13.97
C ARG A 142 -28.38 1.62 -13.56
N ALA A 143 -28.74 0.35 -13.38
CA ALA A 143 -30.08 -0.06 -12.93
C ALA A 143 -30.47 0.54 -11.56
N LYS A 144 -29.49 0.87 -10.71
CA LYS A 144 -29.72 1.48 -9.39
C LYS A 144 -29.82 3.00 -9.45
N ILE A 145 -29.47 3.62 -10.58
CA ILE A 145 -29.56 5.06 -10.78
C ILE A 145 -30.92 5.43 -11.39
N PHE A 146 -31.50 4.59 -12.25
CA PHE A 146 -32.78 4.92 -12.88
C PHE A 146 -33.89 5.20 -11.83
N PRO A 147 -34.67 6.28 -12.00
CA PRO A 147 -35.84 6.53 -11.17
C PRO A 147 -36.78 5.34 -11.28
N ARG A 148 -37.34 4.87 -10.15
CA ARG A 148 -38.44 3.91 -10.21
C ARG A 148 -39.69 4.71 -10.59
N GLU A 149 -40.57 4.10 -11.37
CA GLU A 149 -41.89 4.68 -11.64
C GLU A 149 -42.55 5.03 -10.29
N GLU A 150 -43.10 6.25 -10.20
CA GLU A 150 -43.76 6.82 -8.99
C GLU A 150 -42.87 7.23 -7.81
N THR A 151 -41.55 7.43 -8.00
CA THR A 151 -40.71 7.95 -6.89
C THR A 151 -40.74 9.48 -6.79
N GLU A 152 -41.11 10.02 -5.63
CA GLU A 152 -40.94 11.45 -5.31
C GLU A 152 -39.48 11.90 -5.49
N TYR A 153 -39.26 13.09 -6.06
CA TYR A 153 -37.93 13.61 -6.41
C TYR A 153 -36.97 13.65 -5.22
N ALA A 154 -37.44 14.05 -4.04
CA ALA A 154 -36.63 14.06 -2.81
C ALA A 154 -36.21 12.63 -2.40
N THR A 155 -37.11 11.65 -2.50
CA THR A 155 -36.84 10.24 -2.20
C THR A 155 -35.83 9.64 -3.18
N TYR A 156 -35.90 10.04 -4.45
CA TYR A 156 -34.91 9.67 -5.47
C TYR A 156 -33.50 10.19 -5.12
N LEU A 157 -33.38 11.48 -4.80
CA LEU A 157 -32.09 12.10 -4.42
C LEU A 157 -31.50 11.44 -3.17
N LYS A 158 -32.31 11.19 -2.12
CA LYS A 158 -31.91 10.45 -0.91
C LYS A 158 -31.34 9.08 -1.25
N ARG A 159 -32.02 8.34 -2.13
CA ARG A 159 -31.58 7.00 -2.56
C ARG A 159 -30.21 7.04 -3.24
N ILE A 160 -29.99 7.99 -4.15
CA ILE A 160 -28.70 8.09 -4.85
C ILE A 160 -27.59 8.50 -3.88
N ALA A 161 -27.83 9.44 -2.98
CA ALA A 161 -26.83 9.86 -2.01
C ALA A 161 -26.39 8.68 -1.11
N VAL A 162 -27.35 7.86 -0.65
CA VAL A 162 -27.06 6.64 0.13
C VAL A 162 -26.26 5.62 -0.67
N ILE A 163 -26.54 5.47 -1.98
CA ILE A 163 -25.76 4.61 -2.87
C ILE A 163 -24.32 5.11 -2.94
N TYR A 164 -24.08 6.40 -3.19
CA TYR A 164 -22.72 6.95 -3.26
C TYR A 164 -21.94 6.70 -1.97
N ILE A 165 -22.53 7.04 -0.82
CA ILE A 165 -21.83 6.91 0.46
C ILE A 165 -21.58 5.44 0.83
N THR A 166 -22.55 4.56 0.59
CA THR A 166 -22.36 3.12 0.86
C THR A 166 -21.24 2.53 0.02
N ASN A 167 -21.15 2.93 -1.25
CA ASN A 167 -20.06 2.49 -2.14
C ASN A 167 -18.72 3.10 -1.73
N TYR A 168 -18.70 4.39 -1.37
CA TYR A 168 -17.53 5.08 -0.84
C TYR A 168 -16.98 4.35 0.40
N SER A 169 -17.78 4.11 1.43
CA SER A 169 -17.33 3.44 2.66
C SER A 169 -16.80 2.02 2.40
N ARG A 170 -17.43 1.27 1.49
CA ARG A 170 -16.93 -0.07 1.08
C ARG A 170 -15.59 0.00 0.37
N ASN A 171 -15.43 0.95 -0.55
CA ASN A 171 -14.21 1.11 -1.32
C ASN A 171 -13.07 1.66 -0.46
N LEU A 172 -13.36 2.55 0.48
CA LEU A 172 -12.40 3.13 1.42
C LEU A 172 -11.60 2.07 2.16
N ARG A 173 -12.27 1.03 2.67
CA ARG A 173 -11.60 -0.10 3.34
C ARG A 173 -10.63 -0.81 2.40
N ILE A 174 -11.06 -1.10 1.18
CA ILE A 174 -10.24 -1.83 0.20
C ILE A 174 -9.03 -0.98 -0.21
N THR A 175 -9.24 0.31 -0.45
CA THR A 175 -8.16 1.24 -0.78
C THR A 175 -7.18 1.40 0.37
N ASN A 176 -7.65 1.46 1.62
CA ASN A 176 -6.78 1.47 2.80
C ASN A 176 -5.91 0.20 2.84
N GLU A 177 -6.51 -0.99 2.70
CA GLU A 177 -5.76 -2.25 2.65
C GLU A 177 -4.71 -2.28 1.53
N LYS A 178 -5.04 -1.73 0.35
CA LYS A 178 -4.06 -1.59 -0.74
C LYS A 178 -2.98 -0.55 -0.47
N THR A 179 -3.33 0.55 0.20
CA THR A 179 -2.38 1.60 0.60
C THR A 179 -1.35 1.02 1.58
N ASP A 180 -1.79 0.21 2.54
CA ASP A 180 -0.95 -0.49 3.50
C ASP A 180 0.04 -1.44 2.80
N LEU A 181 -0.43 -2.19 1.79
CA LEU A 181 0.43 -3.06 0.99
C LEU A 181 1.48 -2.28 0.20
N VAL A 182 1.14 -1.12 -0.37
CA VAL A 182 2.11 -0.25 -1.04
C VAL A 182 3.13 0.31 -0.06
N ALA A 183 2.71 0.70 1.15
CA ALA A 183 3.63 1.19 2.18
C ALA A 183 4.64 0.10 2.58
N LEU A 184 4.17 -1.14 2.79
CA LEU A 184 5.04 -2.29 3.04
C LEU A 184 6.00 -2.56 1.88
N ALA A 185 5.54 -2.45 0.63
CA ALA A 185 6.41 -2.59 -0.53
C ALA A 185 7.51 -1.52 -0.55
N GLN A 186 7.15 -0.26 -0.29
CA GLN A 186 8.07 0.87 -0.26
C GLN A 186 9.13 0.72 0.85
N GLU A 187 8.72 0.30 2.06
CA GLU A 187 9.66 0.09 3.16
C GLU A 187 10.66 -1.03 2.88
N ASN A 188 10.20 -2.15 2.33
CA ASN A 188 11.10 -3.25 1.93
C ASN A 188 12.05 -2.81 0.81
N PHE A 189 11.57 -2.05 -0.17
CA PHE A 189 12.39 -1.50 -1.24
C PHE A 189 13.49 -0.59 -0.70
N LEU A 190 13.15 0.31 0.23
CA LEU A 190 14.12 1.20 0.86
C LEU A 190 15.21 0.42 1.62
N ARG A 191 14.83 -0.64 2.35
CA ARG A 191 15.80 -1.48 3.07
C ARG A 191 16.73 -2.23 2.13
N ALA A 192 16.21 -2.72 1.01
CA ALA A 192 17.04 -3.33 -0.02
C ALA A 192 18.07 -2.34 -0.57
N LEU A 193 17.68 -1.09 -0.82
CA LEU A 193 18.60 -0.03 -1.25
C LEU A 193 19.66 0.28 -0.18
N ILE A 194 19.28 0.32 1.10
CA ILE A 194 20.23 0.51 2.20
C ILE A 194 21.25 -0.63 2.22
N CYS A 195 20.82 -1.89 2.10
CA CYS A 195 21.73 -3.03 2.04
C CYS A 195 22.72 -2.92 0.87
N ILE A 196 22.25 -2.52 -0.33
CA ILE A 196 23.13 -2.28 -1.49
C ILE A 196 24.14 -1.17 -1.19
N GLY A 197 23.70 -0.07 -0.58
CA GLY A 197 24.58 1.03 -0.17
C GLY A 197 25.66 0.57 0.80
N VAL A 198 25.29 -0.23 1.81
CA VAL A 198 26.25 -0.79 2.78
C VAL A 198 27.24 -1.73 2.09
N ILE A 199 26.80 -2.59 1.16
CA ILE A 199 27.71 -3.45 0.37
C ILE A 199 28.73 -2.58 -0.39
N GLY A 200 28.29 -1.48 -1.01
CA GLY A 200 29.19 -0.56 -1.71
C GLY A 200 30.24 0.09 -0.81
N VAL A 201 29.85 0.49 0.41
CA VAL A 201 30.79 1.03 1.42
C VAL A 201 31.79 -0.04 1.86
N LEU A 202 31.33 -1.26 2.15
CA LEU A 202 32.21 -2.36 2.55
C LEU A 202 33.23 -2.71 1.47
N PHE A 203 32.82 -2.70 0.20
CA PHE A 203 33.73 -2.87 -0.93
C PHE A 203 34.81 -1.78 -0.97
N ALA A 204 34.44 -0.51 -0.78
CA ALA A 204 35.43 0.58 -0.74
C ALA A 204 36.42 0.44 0.44
N ILE A 205 35.93 0.00 1.61
CA ILE A 205 36.77 -0.27 2.78
C ILE A 205 37.73 -1.43 2.51
N ASP A 206 37.27 -2.51 1.91
CA ASP A 206 38.13 -3.65 1.52
C ASP A 206 39.29 -3.19 0.64
N LYS A 207 39.00 -2.38 -0.39
CA LYS A 207 40.05 -1.85 -1.28
C LYS A 207 41.02 -0.88 -0.63
N LEU A 208 40.57 -0.10 0.35
CA LEU A 208 41.48 0.73 1.15
C LEU A 208 42.38 -0.11 2.05
N LEU A 209 41.84 -1.17 2.66
CA LEU A 209 42.61 -2.08 3.51
C LEU A 209 43.64 -2.89 2.70
N SER A 210 43.30 -3.30 1.47
CA SER A 210 44.22 -4.01 0.58
C SER A 210 45.36 -3.13 0.03
N LEU A 211 45.27 -1.80 0.16
CA LEU A 211 46.31 -0.85 -0.27
C LEU A 211 47.33 -0.49 0.84
N VAL A 212 47.00 -0.81 2.10
CA VAL A 212 47.83 -0.53 3.30
C VAL A 212 48.60 -1.77 3.70
#